data_AF-A0A932N3Z5-F1
#
_entry.id   AF-A0A932N3Z5-F1
#
_cell.length_a   1.000
_cell.length_b   1.000
_cell.length_c   1.000
_cell.angle_alpha   90.00
_cell.angle_beta   90.00
_cell.angle_gamma   90.00
#
_symmetry.space_group_name_H-M   'P 1'
#
loop_
_entity.id
_entity.type
_entity.pdbx_description
1 polymer ?
#
loop_
_entity_poly.entity_id
_entity_poly.type
_entity_poly.pdbx_seq_one_letter_code
_entity_poly.pdbx_strand_id
1 'polypeptide(L)'
;MRSAGGVMGGVRDGFGASGGSALLPVPASPPPAPPAQGPGSGQAADGQESSGWQISNEVAALADQDSIAQSELESAAGSSGMHQGEMTAIIDQAVADVQSMGLATNTPEGKRALIAAIMQRLEETRGTAESGTGDASTHAASTAANVAGYNDVGGVPRGPSPLAGFGGAMPGMGGGMPGMGGGMGGGGMPGMGGLSALGQPLSALSGLASPAAQTVTKAASTKPGGGDRGLDTSGPGRADERGLQKYTKLMNRAISAAFPEIKEIGGVRQDALHWHPDGLALDIMIPNWDTPDGRQLGNEVVNFLVRNRTELGLDHMIWRQQMIQPDGSASMMGGRGNATQNHMDHVHAVSIGGGR
;
A
#
# COMPACT_ATOMS: atom_id res chain seq x y z
N MET A 1 -7.46 -17.86 -71.26
CA MET A 1 -6.81 -19.19 -71.23
C MET A 1 -6.70 -19.66 -69.78
N ARG A 2 -6.79 -20.97 -69.57
CA ARG A 2 -6.95 -21.67 -68.29
C ARG A 2 -5.75 -21.56 -67.34
N SER A 3 -6.08 -21.76 -66.05
CA SER A 3 -5.40 -22.59 -65.03
C SER A 3 -4.05 -22.21 -64.39
N ALA A 4 -4.13 -22.01 -63.06
CA ALA A 4 -3.72 -22.94 -61.98
C ALA A 4 -2.46 -22.66 -61.14
N GLY A 5 -2.64 -22.89 -59.82
CA GLY A 5 -1.63 -23.18 -58.79
C GLY A 5 -1.18 -21.95 -57.99
N GLY A 6 -1.18 -21.91 -56.66
CA GLY A 6 -1.40 -22.92 -55.63
C GLY A 6 -1.33 -22.26 -54.24
N VAL A 7 -1.90 -22.98 -53.27
CA VAL A 7 -2.07 -22.72 -51.83
C VAL A 7 -0.79 -22.39 -51.05
N MET A 8 -0.88 -21.47 -50.09
CA MET A 8 -0.47 -21.60 -48.67
C MET A 8 -0.41 -20.25 -47.95
N GLY A 9 -0.93 -20.20 -46.72
CA GLY A 9 -0.34 -19.37 -45.67
C GLY A 9 -1.20 -18.26 -45.07
N GLY A 10 -1.91 -18.60 -43.98
CA GLY A 10 -1.91 -17.80 -42.75
C GLY A 10 -2.77 -16.53 -42.72
N VAL A 11 -4.04 -16.69 -42.38
CA VAL A 11 -4.89 -15.61 -41.84
C VAL A 11 -4.35 -15.18 -40.48
N ARG A 12 -4.09 -13.88 -40.33
CA ARG A 12 -4.03 -13.18 -39.04
C ARG A 12 -4.99 -12.02 -39.16
N ASP A 13 -6.02 -12.00 -38.33
CA ASP A 13 -6.61 -10.79 -37.75
C ASP A 13 -7.72 -11.17 -36.74
N GLY A 14 -7.83 -10.39 -35.67
CA GLY A 14 -9.14 -10.02 -35.12
C GLY A 14 -9.49 -10.47 -33.70
N PHE A 15 -9.19 -9.60 -32.72
CA PHE A 15 -9.99 -9.15 -31.57
C PHE A 15 -10.96 -10.10 -30.84
N GLY A 16 -10.87 -10.13 -29.50
CA GLY A 16 -12.01 -10.49 -28.63
C GLY A 16 -11.68 -10.67 -27.15
N ALA A 17 -12.18 -9.75 -26.33
CA ALA A 17 -12.60 -9.87 -24.92
C ALA A 17 -11.85 -10.84 -23.98
N SER A 18 -11.09 -10.27 -23.04
CA SER A 18 -10.61 -10.94 -21.82
C SER A 18 -11.77 -11.15 -20.84
N GLY A 19 -12.59 -12.16 -21.09
CA GLY A 19 -13.36 -12.83 -20.05
C GLY A 19 -12.46 -13.86 -19.37
N GLY A 20 -12.08 -13.60 -18.12
CA GLY A 20 -11.37 -14.58 -17.31
C GLY A 20 -12.26 -15.78 -17.05
N SER A 21 -12.15 -16.80 -17.91
CA SER A 21 -12.72 -18.12 -17.65
C SER A 21 -12.05 -18.67 -16.40
N ALA A 22 -12.78 -18.66 -15.29
CA ALA A 22 -12.52 -19.52 -14.17
C ALA A 22 -12.34 -20.95 -14.71
N LEU A 23 -11.15 -21.52 -14.53
CA LEU A 23 -10.94 -22.94 -14.73
C LEU A 23 -11.79 -23.65 -13.68
N LEU A 24 -12.97 -24.10 -14.08
CA LEU A 24 -13.81 -24.96 -13.26
C LEU A 24 -12.99 -26.20 -12.87
N PRO A 25 -13.09 -26.67 -11.61
CA PRO A 25 -12.48 -27.92 -11.21
C PRO A 25 -12.98 -29.04 -12.11
N VAL A 26 -12.07 -29.92 -12.54
CA VAL A 26 -12.46 -31.18 -13.20
C VAL A 26 -13.40 -31.90 -12.22
N PRO A 27 -14.62 -32.32 -12.62
CA PRO A 27 -15.48 -33.05 -11.73
C PRO A 27 -14.76 -34.32 -11.29
N ALA A 28 -14.77 -34.58 -9.98
CA ALA A 28 -14.27 -35.81 -9.41
C ALA A 28 -14.80 -37.00 -10.22
N SER A 29 -13.92 -37.95 -10.52
CA SER A 29 -14.32 -39.19 -11.18
C SER A 29 -15.45 -39.82 -10.36
N PRO A 30 -16.57 -40.24 -10.97
CA PRO A 30 -17.63 -40.89 -10.21
C PRO A 30 -17.04 -42.10 -9.47
N PRO A 31 -17.50 -42.40 -8.25
CA PRO A 31 -17.04 -43.58 -7.54
C PRO A 31 -17.22 -44.80 -8.45
N PRO A 32 -16.32 -45.80 -8.39
CA PRO A 32 -16.44 -46.99 -9.21
C PRO A 32 -17.83 -47.62 -9.06
N ALA A 33 -18.30 -48.34 -10.08
CA ALA A 33 -19.53 -49.10 -9.93
C ALA A 33 -19.30 -50.26 -8.94
N PRO A 34 -20.29 -50.65 -8.11
CA PRO A 34 -20.18 -51.85 -7.28
C PRO A 34 -19.87 -53.08 -8.15
N PRO A 35 -18.91 -53.94 -7.78
CA PRO A 35 -18.58 -55.11 -8.57
C PRO A 35 -19.74 -56.11 -8.57
N ALA A 36 -19.97 -56.74 -9.72
CA ALA A 36 -20.94 -57.82 -9.85
C ALA A 36 -20.50 -59.03 -9.00
N GLN A 37 -21.41 -59.51 -8.15
CA GLN A 37 -21.20 -60.63 -7.23
C GLN A 37 -20.65 -61.87 -7.98
N GLY A 38 -19.41 -62.25 -7.66
CA GLY A 38 -18.72 -63.45 -8.14
C GLY A 38 -17.97 -64.14 -6.99
N PRO A 39 -17.78 -65.47 -7.03
CA PRO A 39 -18.01 -66.33 -5.87
C PRO A 39 -16.83 -66.41 -4.88
N GLY A 40 -17.03 -65.78 -3.72
CA GLY A 40 -16.38 -66.07 -2.45
C GLY A 40 -17.42 -65.98 -1.33
N SER A 41 -18.43 -66.85 -1.34
CA SER A 41 -19.65 -66.65 -0.55
C SER A 41 -19.45 -66.92 0.95
N GLY A 42 -19.66 -65.88 1.76
CA GLY A 42 -19.73 -65.95 3.22
C GLY A 42 -19.73 -64.56 3.86
N GLN A 43 -20.35 -64.42 5.03
CA GLN A 43 -20.48 -63.13 5.76
C GLN A 43 -19.16 -62.37 5.97
N ALA A 44 -18.02 -63.08 5.98
CA ALA A 44 -16.69 -62.48 6.11
C ALA A 44 -16.22 -61.79 4.82
N ALA A 45 -16.48 -62.37 3.64
CA ALA A 45 -16.11 -61.77 2.36
C ALA A 45 -16.99 -60.54 2.07
N ASP A 46 -18.31 -60.67 2.27
CA ASP A 46 -19.26 -59.55 2.17
C ASP A 46 -18.89 -58.40 3.12
N GLY A 47 -18.39 -58.75 4.32
CA GLY A 47 -17.90 -57.79 5.32
C GLY A 47 -16.62 -57.07 4.89
N GLN A 48 -15.65 -57.78 4.29
CA GLN A 48 -14.42 -57.18 3.76
C GLN A 48 -14.70 -56.27 2.56
N GLU A 49 -15.58 -56.67 1.65
CA GLU A 49 -15.98 -55.85 0.50
C GLU A 49 -16.70 -54.57 0.95
N SER A 50 -17.63 -54.69 1.91
CA SER A 50 -18.33 -53.54 2.49
C SER A 50 -17.37 -52.57 3.19
N SER A 51 -16.37 -53.11 3.90
CA SER A 51 -15.33 -52.30 4.56
C SER A 51 -14.42 -51.60 3.55
N GLY A 52 -14.04 -52.28 2.46
CA GLY A 52 -13.25 -51.68 1.38
C GLY A 52 -13.98 -50.54 0.67
N TRP A 53 -15.30 -50.67 0.50
CA TRP A 53 -16.16 -49.61 -0.04
C TRP A 53 -16.22 -48.38 0.86
N GLN A 54 -16.37 -48.58 2.18
CA GLN A 54 -16.40 -47.48 3.16
C GLN A 54 -15.08 -46.71 3.17
N ILE A 55 -13.96 -47.41 3.24
CA ILE A 55 -12.62 -46.81 3.20
C ILE A 55 -12.42 -46.02 1.89
N SER A 56 -12.87 -46.55 0.75
CA SER A 56 -12.75 -45.85 -0.53
C SER A 56 -13.54 -44.54 -0.57
N ASN A 57 -14.73 -44.51 0.04
CA ASN A 57 -15.55 -43.30 0.15
C ASN A 57 -14.95 -42.28 1.11
N GLU A 58 -14.39 -42.72 2.24
CA GLU A 58 -13.70 -41.84 3.20
C GLU A 58 -12.44 -41.21 2.58
N VAL A 59 -11.65 -42.00 1.83
CA VAL A 59 -10.47 -41.48 1.12
C VAL A 59 -10.86 -40.44 0.07
N ALA A 60 -11.95 -40.66 -0.67
CA ALA A 60 -12.46 -39.66 -1.63
C ALA A 60 -12.90 -38.37 -0.92
N ALA A 61 -13.62 -38.49 0.20
CA ALA A 61 -14.06 -37.34 0.99
C ALA A 61 -12.88 -36.54 1.59
N LEU A 62 -11.81 -37.22 2.02
CA LEU A 62 -10.57 -36.56 2.47
C LEU A 62 -9.89 -35.80 1.31
N ALA A 63 -9.83 -36.40 0.11
CA ALA A 63 -9.25 -35.75 -1.05
C ALA A 63 -10.03 -34.49 -1.49
N ASP A 64 -11.35 -34.52 -1.37
CA ASP A 64 -12.20 -33.34 -1.60
C ASP A 64 -11.93 -32.25 -0.56
N GLN A 65 -11.74 -32.62 0.72
CA GLN A 65 -11.41 -31.66 1.77
C GLN A 65 -10.02 -31.06 1.63
N ASP A 66 -9.02 -31.84 1.23
CA ASP A 66 -7.68 -31.35 0.91
C ASP A 66 -7.74 -30.31 -0.21
N SER A 67 -8.55 -30.57 -1.24
CA SER A 67 -8.75 -29.64 -2.37
C SER A 67 -9.39 -28.32 -1.93
N ILE A 68 -10.40 -28.39 -1.05
CA ILE A 68 -11.04 -27.21 -0.47
C ILE A 68 -10.04 -26.43 0.40
N ALA A 69 -9.32 -27.11 1.29
CA ALA A 69 -8.33 -26.49 2.16
C ALA A 69 -7.22 -25.78 1.38
N GLN A 70 -6.77 -26.38 0.27
CA GLN A 70 -5.77 -25.78 -0.59
C GLN A 70 -6.30 -24.51 -1.30
N SER A 71 -7.53 -24.55 -1.82
CA SER A 71 -8.17 -23.39 -2.45
C SER A 71 -8.36 -22.22 -1.46
N GLU A 72 -8.73 -22.52 -0.22
CA GLU A 72 -8.87 -21.51 0.84
C GLU A 72 -7.52 -20.89 1.21
N LEU A 73 -6.46 -21.70 1.30
CA LEU A 73 -5.11 -21.21 1.58
C LEU A 73 -4.60 -20.27 0.48
N GLU A 74 -4.82 -20.62 -0.79
CA GLU A 74 -4.47 -19.78 -1.94
C GLU A 74 -5.24 -18.46 -1.92
N SER A 75 -6.54 -18.50 -1.57
CA SER A 75 -7.39 -17.31 -1.43
C SER A 75 -6.94 -16.41 -0.27
N ALA A 76 -6.57 -17.00 0.87
CA ALA A 76 -6.02 -16.30 2.02
C ALA A 76 -4.67 -15.64 1.71
N ALA A 77 -3.78 -16.34 1.00
CA ALA A 77 -2.51 -15.78 0.55
C ALA A 77 -2.71 -14.64 -0.45
N GLY A 78 -3.65 -14.80 -1.39
CA GLY A 78 -4.00 -13.77 -2.38
C GLY A 78 -4.53 -12.50 -1.73
N SER A 79 -5.51 -12.62 -0.83
CA SER A 79 -6.05 -11.47 -0.08
C SER A 79 -4.99 -10.77 0.77
N SER A 80 -4.16 -11.52 1.52
CA SER A 80 -3.03 -10.96 2.27
C SER A 80 -2.04 -10.21 1.36
N GLY A 81 -1.71 -10.77 0.20
CA GLY A 81 -0.83 -10.13 -0.79
C GLY A 81 -1.41 -8.84 -1.35
N MET A 82 -2.73 -8.80 -1.62
CA MET A 82 -3.42 -7.59 -2.06
C MET A 82 -3.37 -6.49 -0.99
N HIS A 83 -3.69 -6.82 0.27
CA HIS A 83 -3.63 -5.85 1.39
C HIS A 83 -2.23 -5.30 1.62
N GLN A 84 -1.19 -6.14 1.48
CA GLN A 84 0.21 -5.68 1.55
C GLN A 84 0.56 -4.74 0.39
N GLY A 85 0.10 -5.05 -0.81
CA GLY A 85 0.27 -4.19 -1.99
C GLY A 85 -0.40 -2.83 -1.83
N GLU A 86 -1.66 -2.81 -1.36
CA GLU A 86 -2.41 -1.58 -1.08
C GLU A 86 -1.73 -0.73 -0.01
N MET A 87 -1.33 -1.34 1.12
CA MET A 87 -0.58 -0.64 2.18
C MET A 87 0.71 -0.01 1.65
N THR A 88 1.45 -0.74 0.80
CA THR A 88 2.67 -0.23 0.16
C THR A 88 2.35 0.96 -0.74
N ALA A 89 1.30 0.88 -1.56
CA ALA A 89 0.88 1.98 -2.43
C ALA A 89 0.44 3.21 -1.64
N ILE A 90 -0.28 3.03 -0.52
CA ILE A 90 -0.69 4.12 0.38
C ILE A 90 0.54 4.82 0.96
N ILE A 91 1.56 4.05 1.37
CA ILE A 91 2.84 4.59 1.88
C ILE A 91 3.56 5.37 0.78
N ASP A 92 3.71 4.80 -0.41
CA ASP A 92 4.37 5.46 -1.54
C ASP A 92 3.67 6.78 -1.91
N GLN A 93 2.35 6.78 -1.89
CA GLN A 93 1.55 7.97 -2.15
C GLN A 93 1.69 9.01 -1.02
N ALA A 94 1.73 8.58 0.24
CA ALA A 94 1.97 9.48 1.37
C ALA A 94 3.35 10.15 1.27
N VAL A 95 4.38 9.41 0.85
CA VAL A 95 5.71 9.96 0.58
C VAL A 95 5.65 10.97 -0.56
N ALA A 96 4.94 10.67 -1.64
CA ALA A 96 4.76 11.60 -2.76
C ALA A 96 4.01 12.89 -2.36
N ASP A 97 2.98 12.78 -1.53
CA ASP A 97 2.22 13.92 -0.99
C ASP A 97 3.14 14.81 -0.14
N VAL A 98 3.94 14.23 0.76
CA VAL A 98 4.92 14.97 1.58
C VAL A 98 5.99 15.62 0.69
N GLN A 99 6.50 14.92 -0.32
CA GLN A 99 7.54 15.46 -1.21
C GLN A 99 7.01 16.60 -2.09
N SER A 100 5.76 16.51 -2.56
CA SER A 100 5.15 17.52 -3.43
C SER A 100 4.66 18.74 -2.65
N MET A 101 4.11 18.54 -1.45
CA MET A 101 3.55 19.61 -0.62
C MET A 101 4.54 20.16 0.40
N GLY A 102 5.68 19.50 0.62
CA GLY A 102 6.70 19.90 1.59
C GLY A 102 7.16 21.34 1.43
N LEU A 103 7.30 21.82 0.18
CA LEU A 103 7.68 23.20 -0.14
C LEU A 103 6.61 24.24 0.22
N ALA A 104 5.32 23.85 0.21
CA ALA A 104 4.19 24.74 0.47
C ALA A 104 3.83 24.86 1.97
N THR A 105 4.44 24.05 2.84
CA THR A 105 4.13 24.00 4.29
C THR A 105 4.51 25.25 5.06
N ASN A 106 5.16 26.22 4.44
CA ASN A 106 5.44 27.53 5.01
C ASN A 106 4.25 28.51 4.88
N THR A 107 3.24 28.18 4.09
CA THR A 107 1.96 28.91 4.01
C THR A 107 0.87 28.23 4.86
N PRO A 108 -0.09 28.97 5.43
CA PRO A 108 -1.25 28.38 6.09
C PRO A 108 -2.03 27.42 5.19
N GLU A 109 -2.15 27.73 3.90
CA GLU A 109 -2.85 26.95 2.90
C GLU A 109 -2.14 25.63 2.61
N GLY A 110 -0.81 25.65 2.41
CA GLY A 110 -0.03 24.43 2.20
C GLY A 110 0.05 23.54 3.44
N LYS A 111 0.05 24.12 4.65
CA LYS A 111 -0.12 23.33 5.89
C LYS A 111 -1.46 22.61 5.91
N ARG A 112 -2.55 23.31 5.55
CA ARG A 112 -3.89 22.70 5.48
C ARG A 112 -3.96 21.60 4.42
N ALA A 113 -3.36 21.81 3.25
CA ALA A 113 -3.31 20.83 2.18
C ALA A 113 -2.56 19.57 2.62
N LEU A 114 -1.40 19.71 3.27
CA LEU A 114 -0.64 18.57 3.79
C LEU A 114 -1.42 17.81 4.87
N ILE A 115 -2.07 18.52 5.80
CA ILE A 115 -2.92 17.88 6.82
C ILE A 115 -4.06 17.10 6.16
N ALA A 116 -4.73 17.68 5.16
CA ALA A 116 -5.80 17.00 4.43
C ALA A 116 -5.30 15.74 3.72
N ALA A 117 -4.14 15.81 3.07
CA ALA A 117 -3.51 14.66 2.42
C ALA A 117 -3.19 13.56 3.45
N ILE A 118 -2.54 13.90 4.57
CA ILE A 118 -2.23 12.95 5.65
C ILE A 118 -3.51 12.31 6.20
N MET A 119 -4.57 13.10 6.45
CA MET A 119 -5.86 12.58 6.91
C MET A 119 -6.46 11.60 5.90
N GLN A 120 -6.37 11.89 4.61
CA GLN A 120 -6.83 10.98 3.57
C GLN A 120 -6.02 9.67 3.55
N ARG A 121 -4.68 9.75 3.65
CA ARG A 121 -3.82 8.55 3.74
C ARG A 121 -4.14 7.70 4.96
N LEU A 122 -4.42 8.33 6.11
CA LEU A 122 -4.81 7.62 7.33
C LEU A 122 -6.16 6.93 7.20
N GLU A 123 -7.13 7.56 6.55
CA GLU A 123 -8.44 6.95 6.30
C GLU A 123 -8.33 5.76 5.33
N GLU A 124 -7.52 5.87 4.27
CA GLU A 124 -7.28 4.75 3.35
C GLU A 124 -6.50 3.61 4.04
N THR A 125 -5.50 3.93 4.87
CA THR A 125 -4.78 2.94 5.69
C THR A 125 -5.74 2.20 6.62
N ARG A 126 -6.65 2.94 7.26
CA ARG A 126 -7.68 2.38 8.12
C ARG A 126 -8.62 1.46 7.34
N GLY A 127 -9.08 1.88 6.16
CA GLY A 127 -9.95 1.09 5.31
C GLY A 127 -9.32 -0.24 4.87
N THR A 128 -8.05 -0.24 4.48
CA THR A 128 -7.31 -1.47 4.14
C THR A 128 -7.13 -2.36 5.37
N ALA A 129 -6.85 -1.79 6.55
CA ALA A 129 -6.72 -2.57 7.78
C ALA A 129 -8.04 -3.21 8.25
N GLU A 130 -9.16 -2.48 8.14
CA GLU A 130 -10.50 -3.00 8.44
C GLU A 130 -10.89 -4.12 7.46
N SER A 131 -10.63 -3.92 6.16
CA SER A 131 -10.87 -4.93 5.12
C SER A 131 -10.03 -6.19 5.35
N GLY A 132 -8.74 -6.03 5.63
CA GLY A 132 -7.84 -7.15 5.94
C GLY A 132 -8.25 -7.91 7.20
N THR A 133 -8.80 -7.23 8.21
CA THR A 133 -9.37 -7.89 9.40
C THR A 133 -10.64 -8.68 9.05
N GLY A 134 -11.50 -8.12 8.19
CA GLY A 134 -12.69 -8.80 7.68
C GLY A 134 -12.35 -10.08 6.91
N ASP A 135 -11.40 -10.01 5.97
CA ASP A 135 -10.94 -11.17 5.22
C ASP A 135 -10.30 -12.22 6.14
N ALA A 136 -9.45 -11.80 7.07
CA ALA A 136 -8.85 -12.72 8.04
C ALA A 136 -9.90 -13.45 8.89
N SER A 137 -10.98 -12.76 9.29
CA SER A 137 -12.08 -13.39 10.03
C SER A 137 -12.86 -14.39 9.17
N THR A 138 -13.02 -14.11 7.88
CA THR A 138 -13.67 -15.01 6.91
C THR A 138 -12.83 -16.27 6.71
N HIS A 139 -11.52 -16.12 6.50
CA HIS A 139 -10.59 -17.25 6.36
C HIS A 139 -10.46 -18.08 7.65
N ALA A 140 -10.56 -17.44 8.82
CA ALA A 140 -10.61 -18.15 10.09
C ALA A 140 -11.89 -19.00 10.21
N ALA A 141 -13.03 -18.47 9.77
CA ALA A 141 -14.29 -19.20 9.73
C ALA A 141 -14.27 -20.36 8.72
N SER A 142 -13.70 -20.16 7.52
CA SER A 142 -13.56 -21.22 6.53
C SER A 142 -12.60 -22.32 6.99
N THR A 143 -11.50 -21.95 7.65
CA THR A 143 -10.58 -22.91 8.28
C THR A 143 -11.28 -23.73 9.36
N ALA A 144 -12.09 -23.10 10.22
CA ALA A 144 -12.86 -23.82 11.23
C ALA A 144 -13.87 -24.79 10.62
N ALA A 145 -14.51 -24.42 9.50
CA ALA A 145 -15.40 -25.29 8.75
C ALA A 145 -14.66 -26.49 8.12
N ASN A 146 -13.47 -26.26 7.54
CA ASN A 146 -12.64 -27.32 6.98
C ASN A 146 -12.21 -28.32 8.07
N VAL A 147 -11.77 -27.84 9.23
CA VAL A 147 -11.42 -28.70 10.37
C VAL A 147 -12.63 -29.53 10.84
N ALA A 148 -13.83 -28.95 10.87
CA ALA A 148 -15.05 -29.71 11.17
C ALA A 148 -15.30 -30.82 10.14
N GLY A 149 -15.08 -30.53 8.85
CA GLY A 149 -15.13 -31.52 7.78
C GLY A 149 -14.22 -32.73 8.01
N TYR A 150 -12.94 -32.50 8.33
CA TYR A 150 -11.99 -33.60 8.58
C TYR A 150 -12.43 -34.48 9.75
N ASN A 151 -12.97 -33.86 10.80
CA ASN A 151 -13.47 -34.61 11.97
C ASN A 151 -14.72 -35.44 11.63
N ASP A 152 -15.61 -34.93 10.76
CA ASP A 152 -16.80 -35.63 10.31
C ASP A 152 -16.45 -36.86 9.42
N VAL A 153 -15.35 -36.80 8.65
CA VAL A 153 -14.85 -37.95 7.87
C VAL A 153 -14.11 -38.95 8.74
N GLY A 154 -13.36 -38.48 9.76
CA GLY A 154 -12.65 -39.35 10.70
C GLY A 154 -13.52 -40.03 11.77
N GLY A 155 -14.84 -39.82 11.76
CA GLY A 155 -15.77 -40.44 12.71
C GLY A 155 -15.58 -40.00 14.17
N VAL A 156 -14.93 -38.85 14.41
CA VAL A 156 -14.68 -38.36 15.77
C VAL A 156 -15.97 -37.70 16.29
N PRO A 157 -16.59 -38.18 17.39
CA PRO A 157 -17.86 -37.64 17.86
C PRO A 157 -17.71 -36.17 18.27
N ARG A 158 -18.66 -35.32 17.82
CA ARG A 158 -18.74 -33.89 18.15
C ARG A 158 -18.60 -33.66 19.65
N GLY A 159 -17.48 -33.07 20.07
CA GLY A 159 -17.39 -32.36 21.34
C GLY A 159 -18.27 -31.09 21.29
N PRO A 160 -18.77 -30.59 22.44
CA PRO A 160 -19.65 -29.43 22.47
C PRO A 160 -18.96 -28.20 21.87
N SER A 161 -19.51 -27.67 20.78
CA SER A 161 -19.04 -26.44 20.14
C SER A 161 -19.31 -25.22 21.04
N PRO A 162 -18.43 -24.20 21.07
CA PRO A 162 -18.68 -22.96 21.80
C PRO A 162 -19.67 -22.01 21.07
N LEU A 163 -20.28 -22.44 19.96
CA LEU A 163 -21.19 -21.63 19.15
C LEU A 163 -22.67 -21.89 19.48
N ALA A 164 -23.02 -21.91 20.76
CA ALA A 164 -24.40 -21.79 21.23
C ALA A 164 -24.65 -20.37 21.73
N GLY A 165 -24.69 -19.41 20.82
CA GLY A 165 -24.88 -17.99 21.16
C GLY A 165 -25.50 -17.11 20.07
N PHE A 166 -25.90 -17.66 18.92
CA PHE A 166 -26.58 -16.87 17.90
C PHE A 166 -27.53 -17.74 17.07
N GLY A 167 -28.84 -17.57 17.25
CA GLY A 167 -29.87 -18.22 16.43
C GLY A 167 -30.97 -18.89 17.27
N GLY A 168 -32.06 -18.16 17.51
CA GLY A 168 -33.21 -18.61 18.28
C GLY A 168 -33.93 -19.82 17.68
N ALA A 169 -34.32 -20.74 18.57
CA ALA A 169 -35.21 -21.84 18.28
C ALA A 169 -36.67 -21.39 18.32
N MET A 170 -37.46 -21.76 17.31
CA MET A 170 -38.89 -22.00 17.46
C MET A 170 -39.15 -23.51 17.34
N PRO A 171 -39.71 -24.16 18.37
CA PRO A 171 -40.39 -25.44 18.20
C PRO A 171 -41.91 -25.22 18.16
N GLY A 172 -42.53 -25.80 17.13
CA GLY A 172 -43.96 -26.05 17.11
C GLY A 172 -44.32 -27.10 18.16
N MET A 173 -45.37 -26.83 18.93
CA MET A 173 -46.00 -27.79 19.83
C MET A 173 -47.52 -27.67 19.65
N GLY A 174 -48.13 -28.76 19.19
CA GLY A 174 -49.58 -28.90 19.12
C GLY A 174 -50.15 -29.50 20.42
N GLY A 175 -51.32 -28.99 20.81
CA GLY A 175 -52.40 -29.75 21.46
C GLY A 175 -52.40 -29.87 22.98
N GLY A 176 -53.24 -29.06 23.66
CA GLY A 176 -53.70 -29.29 25.04
C GLY A 176 -54.35 -28.06 25.71
N MET A 177 -55.68 -27.99 25.73
CA MET A 177 -56.58 -27.00 26.39
C MET A 177 -56.55 -27.08 27.95
N PRO A 178 -57.35 -26.29 28.73
CA PRO A 178 -57.79 -24.88 28.64
C PRO A 178 -57.64 -24.10 29.99
N GLY A 179 -57.58 -22.77 29.96
CA GLY A 179 -57.64 -21.97 31.20
C GLY A 179 -57.84 -20.48 30.96
N MET A 180 -58.96 -19.95 31.46
CA MET A 180 -59.45 -18.57 31.36
C MET A 180 -58.51 -17.51 31.96
N GLY A 181 -58.59 -16.29 31.42
CA GLY A 181 -58.58 -15.08 32.28
C GLY A 181 -57.76 -13.88 31.81
N GLY A 182 -58.36 -13.04 30.96
CA GLY A 182 -58.38 -11.58 31.14
C GLY A 182 -57.15 -10.73 30.77
N GLY A 183 -57.41 -9.60 30.11
CA GLY A 183 -56.61 -8.37 30.27
C GLY A 183 -56.00 -7.80 28.99
N MET A 184 -56.68 -6.80 28.42
CA MET A 184 -56.20 -5.95 27.31
C MET A 184 -55.01 -5.07 27.71
N GLY A 185 -54.18 -4.72 26.71
CA GLY A 185 -53.82 -3.32 26.50
C GLY A 185 -52.34 -3.00 26.31
N GLY A 186 -52.00 -2.42 25.14
CA GLY A 186 -50.93 -1.44 25.01
C GLY A 186 -49.71 -1.88 24.20
N GLY A 187 -49.57 -1.31 23.01
CA GLY A 187 -48.48 -1.57 22.06
C GLY A 187 -47.16 -0.86 22.38
N GLY A 188 -46.15 -1.18 21.58
CA GLY A 188 -44.84 -0.51 21.57
C GLY A 188 -43.72 -1.45 21.14
N MET A 189 -43.28 -1.33 19.90
CA MET A 189 -42.08 -1.96 19.33
C MET A 189 -40.92 -0.90 19.32
N PRO A 190 -39.65 -1.24 18.97
CA PRO A 190 -38.55 -1.38 19.94
C PRO A 190 -37.29 -0.53 19.63
N GLY A 191 -36.29 -0.57 20.52
CA GLY A 191 -34.87 -0.55 20.12
C GLY A 191 -33.97 0.57 20.69
N MET A 192 -33.14 0.23 21.69
CA MET A 192 -31.73 0.63 21.86
C MET A 192 -31.28 0.30 23.29
N GLY A 193 -30.17 -0.44 23.44
CA GLY A 193 -29.51 -0.57 24.75
C GLY A 193 -28.69 -1.85 24.88
N GLY A 194 -27.42 -1.81 24.47
CA GLY A 194 -26.46 -2.89 24.62
C GLY A 194 -25.03 -2.37 24.74
N LEU A 195 -24.78 -1.53 25.73
CA LEU A 195 -23.43 -1.12 26.15
C LEU A 195 -23.23 -1.59 27.59
N SER A 196 -22.45 -2.68 27.77
CA SER A 196 -21.59 -2.95 28.94
C SER A 196 -21.24 -4.43 29.03
N ALA A 197 -20.01 -4.79 28.61
CA ALA A 197 -19.18 -5.83 29.24
C ALA A 197 -17.82 -5.94 28.52
N LEU A 198 -16.90 -5.00 28.78
CA LEU A 198 -15.47 -5.20 28.53
C LEU A 198 -14.71 -4.85 29.82
N GLY A 199 -14.37 -5.90 30.57
CA GLY A 199 -13.66 -5.83 31.84
C GLY A 199 -12.61 -6.92 31.99
N GLN A 200 -11.54 -6.81 31.20
CA GLN A 200 -10.15 -7.31 31.43
C GLN A 200 -9.87 -8.84 31.42
N PRO A 201 -8.60 -9.31 31.26
CA PRO A 201 -7.37 -8.60 30.85
C PRO A 201 -6.65 -9.19 29.60
N LEU A 202 -5.88 -8.32 28.95
CA LEU A 202 -5.05 -8.54 27.74
C LEU A 202 -3.73 -9.31 27.99
N SER A 203 -3.72 -10.37 28.79
CA SER A 203 -2.46 -11.05 29.17
C SER A 203 -1.99 -12.16 28.22
N ALA A 204 -2.72 -12.45 27.14
CA ALA A 204 -2.37 -13.51 26.19
C ALA A 204 -1.56 -13.04 24.95
N LEU A 205 -1.19 -11.75 24.87
CA LEU A 205 -0.48 -11.19 23.71
C LEU A 205 1.02 -10.95 23.95
N SER A 206 1.63 -11.63 24.94
CA SER A 206 3.05 -11.43 25.27
C SER A 206 4.03 -12.33 24.49
N GLY A 207 3.54 -13.21 23.62
CA GLY A 207 4.35 -14.24 22.95
C GLY A 207 4.59 -14.05 21.44
N LEU A 208 3.94 -13.08 20.79
CA LEU A 208 4.08 -12.85 19.34
C LEU A 208 4.90 -11.58 19.05
N ALA A 209 6.07 -11.49 19.69
CA ALA A 209 7.11 -10.55 19.29
C ALA A 209 7.65 -10.97 17.91
N SER A 210 6.91 -10.57 16.88
CA SER A 210 7.24 -10.71 15.47
C SER A 210 8.55 -9.98 15.14
N PRO A 211 9.28 -10.43 14.10
CA PRO A 211 10.48 -9.77 13.55
C PRO A 211 10.22 -8.35 13.00
N ALA A 212 8.99 -7.84 13.07
CA ALA A 212 8.61 -6.48 12.71
C ALA A 212 9.20 -5.40 13.64
N ALA A 213 9.58 -5.74 14.88
CA ALA A 213 10.30 -4.80 15.73
C ALA A 213 11.75 -4.55 15.26
N GLN A 214 12.36 -5.51 14.54
CA GLN A 214 13.71 -5.34 13.97
C GLN A 214 13.70 -4.60 12.64
N THR A 215 12.59 -4.63 11.88
CA THR A 215 12.47 -3.86 10.63
C THR A 215 12.17 -2.38 10.89
N VAL A 216 11.46 -2.04 11.97
CA VAL A 216 11.20 -0.65 12.35
C VAL A 216 12.41 0.02 13.02
N THR A 217 13.21 -0.71 13.82
CA THR A 217 14.47 -0.16 14.37
C THR A 217 15.61 -0.08 13.35
N LYS A 218 15.52 -0.80 12.21
CA LYS A 218 16.51 -0.69 11.12
C LYS A 218 16.13 0.34 10.06
N ALA A 219 14.83 0.60 9.85
CA ALA A 219 14.38 1.75 9.04
C ALA A 219 14.66 3.10 9.73
N ALA A 220 14.79 3.12 11.05
CA ALA A 220 15.16 4.31 11.83
C ALA A 220 16.69 4.53 11.97
N SER A 221 17.53 3.75 11.28
CA SER A 221 19.00 3.90 11.37
C SER A 221 19.71 3.37 10.12
N THR A 222 19.68 4.13 9.01
CA THR A 222 20.87 4.62 8.27
C THR A 222 20.51 5.29 6.94
N LYS A 223 20.23 6.60 6.97
CA LYS A 223 20.79 7.62 6.06
C LYS A 223 20.47 8.99 6.68
N PRO A 224 21.46 9.82 7.06
CA PRO A 224 21.17 11.15 7.58
C PRO A 224 20.82 12.06 6.40
N GLY A 225 19.53 12.26 6.12
CA GLY A 225 19.07 13.17 5.06
C GLY A 225 18.08 14.24 5.52
N GLY A 226 17.45 14.07 6.68
CA GLY A 226 16.42 14.97 7.21
C GLY A 226 16.73 15.54 8.59
N GLY A 227 17.99 15.57 9.01
CA GLY A 227 18.40 16.38 10.17
C GLY A 227 18.38 17.85 9.76
N ASP A 228 17.98 18.74 10.67
CA ASP A 228 18.06 20.19 10.43
C ASP A 228 19.49 20.59 10.08
N ARG A 229 19.78 20.66 8.77
CA ARG A 229 21.04 21.18 8.24
C ARG A 229 21.14 22.64 8.67
N GLY A 230 22.05 22.91 9.60
CA GLY A 230 22.27 24.24 10.13
C GLY A 230 22.77 25.21 9.06
N LEU A 231 22.51 26.50 9.27
CA LEU A 231 23.06 27.56 8.42
C LEU A 231 24.52 27.83 8.81
N ASP A 232 25.46 27.47 7.94
CA ASP A 232 26.89 27.79 8.08
C ASP A 232 27.43 28.43 6.80
N THR A 233 27.93 29.66 6.91
CA THR A 233 28.51 30.43 5.81
C THR A 233 30.00 30.74 6.01
N SER A 234 30.65 30.07 6.96
CA SER A 234 32.04 30.35 7.34
C SER A 234 33.07 29.73 6.39
N GLY A 235 32.73 28.58 5.78
CA GLY A 235 33.57 27.89 4.80
C GLY A 235 33.51 28.50 3.39
N PRO A 236 34.37 28.03 2.47
CA PRO A 236 34.30 28.42 1.06
C PRO A 236 33.09 27.78 0.37
N GLY A 237 32.51 28.48 -0.61
CA GLY A 237 31.52 27.89 -1.50
C GLY A 237 32.15 27.11 -2.66
N ARG A 238 31.36 26.24 -3.30
CA ARG A 238 31.79 25.43 -4.45
C ARG A 238 31.81 26.20 -5.76
N ALA A 239 30.92 27.18 -5.95
CA ALA A 239 31.02 28.09 -7.08
C ALA A 239 32.18 29.07 -6.88
N ASP A 240 32.82 29.49 -7.98
CA ASP A 240 33.81 30.58 -7.95
C ASP A 240 33.14 31.87 -7.47
N GLU A 241 33.62 32.41 -6.35
CA GLU A 241 33.05 33.62 -5.73
C GLU A 241 33.44 34.92 -6.44
N ARG A 242 34.34 34.87 -7.43
CA ARG A 242 34.71 36.05 -8.21
C ARG A 242 33.51 36.58 -8.99
N GLY A 243 33.11 37.80 -8.66
CA GLY A 243 31.98 38.49 -9.29
C GLY A 243 30.60 38.16 -8.70
N LEU A 244 30.49 37.14 -7.83
CA LEU A 244 29.28 36.90 -7.07
C LEU A 244 29.01 38.06 -6.10
N GLN A 245 27.73 38.39 -5.92
CA GLN A 245 27.32 39.39 -4.94
C GLN A 245 27.27 38.81 -3.53
N LYS A 246 27.23 39.70 -2.52
CA LYS A 246 27.26 39.37 -1.09
C LYS A 246 26.31 38.23 -0.72
N TYR A 247 25.02 38.34 -1.01
CA TYR A 247 24.05 37.29 -0.65
C TYR A 247 24.24 36.01 -1.47
N THR A 248 24.63 36.12 -2.73
CA THR A 248 24.96 34.95 -3.57
C THR A 248 26.18 34.19 -3.04
N LYS A 249 27.20 34.88 -2.48
CA LYS A 249 28.33 34.24 -1.79
C LYS A 249 27.87 33.51 -0.52
N LEU A 250 27.02 34.13 0.30
CA LEU A 250 26.47 33.49 1.50
C LEU A 250 25.67 32.23 1.14
N MET A 251 24.84 32.31 0.11
CA MET A 251 24.08 31.17 -0.41
C MET A 251 25.00 30.05 -0.90
N ASN A 252 26.02 30.37 -1.71
CA ASN A 252 27.01 29.41 -2.21
C ASN A 252 27.70 28.64 -1.06
N ARG A 253 28.13 29.36 -0.01
CA ARG A 253 28.78 28.78 1.17
C ARG A 253 27.83 27.92 1.99
N ALA A 254 26.63 28.42 2.27
CA ALA A 254 25.59 27.71 3.01
C ALA A 254 25.21 26.37 2.38
N ILE A 255 24.97 26.38 1.07
CA ILE A 255 24.65 25.14 0.34
C ILE A 255 25.84 24.18 0.36
N SER A 256 27.05 24.69 0.14
CA SER A 256 28.27 23.87 0.11
C SER A 256 28.55 23.18 1.45
N ALA A 257 28.23 23.83 2.57
CA ALA A 257 28.36 23.28 3.91
C ALA A 257 27.22 22.30 4.24
N ALA A 258 25.97 22.66 3.93
CA ALA A 258 24.80 21.87 4.26
C ALA A 258 24.66 20.59 3.41
N PHE A 259 25.07 20.64 2.14
CA PHE A 259 24.86 19.58 1.15
C PHE A 259 26.20 19.11 0.56
N PRO A 260 27.02 18.37 1.31
CA PRO A 260 28.31 17.90 0.83
C PRO A 260 28.22 16.98 -0.39
N GLU A 261 27.05 16.38 -0.66
CA GLU A 261 26.76 15.54 -1.83
C GLU A 261 26.72 16.34 -3.14
N ILE A 262 26.37 17.63 -3.08
CA ILE A 262 26.39 18.53 -4.23
C ILE A 262 27.85 18.86 -4.54
N LYS A 263 28.33 18.47 -5.72
CA LYS A 263 29.76 18.61 -6.09
C LYS A 263 30.04 19.80 -6.99
N GLU A 264 29.03 20.30 -7.68
CA GLU A 264 29.15 21.35 -8.68
C GLU A 264 28.07 22.41 -8.45
N ILE A 265 28.50 23.67 -8.44
CA ILE A 265 27.60 24.84 -8.39
C ILE A 265 28.11 25.83 -9.44
N GLY A 266 27.26 26.16 -10.40
CA GLY A 266 27.50 27.21 -11.38
C GLY A 266 27.29 28.60 -10.76
N GLY A 267 28.09 29.58 -11.17
CA GLY A 267 28.04 30.96 -10.66
C GLY A 267 28.05 31.99 -11.78
N VAL A 268 28.95 32.97 -11.71
CA VAL A 268 29.08 34.02 -12.72
C VAL A 268 29.45 33.43 -14.09
N ARG A 269 28.65 33.73 -15.11
CA ARG A 269 28.93 33.39 -16.51
C ARG A 269 28.16 34.33 -17.44
N GLN A 270 28.56 34.39 -18.71
CA GLN A 270 27.75 35.03 -19.73
C GLN A 270 26.43 34.27 -19.87
N ASP A 271 25.32 35.00 -19.92
CA ASP A 271 23.98 34.44 -20.05
C ASP A 271 23.06 35.45 -20.75
N ALA A 272 21.93 34.97 -21.28
CA ALA A 272 20.91 35.78 -21.93
C ALA A 272 20.16 36.67 -20.93
N LEU A 273 19.99 36.20 -19.69
CA LEU A 273 19.42 36.98 -18.58
C LEU A 273 20.54 37.53 -17.69
N HIS A 274 20.27 38.65 -17.05
CA HIS A 274 21.30 39.39 -16.30
C HIS A 274 21.76 38.70 -14.99
N TRP A 275 21.01 37.73 -14.46
CA TRP A 275 21.26 37.17 -13.13
C TRP A 275 22.64 36.50 -12.96
N HIS A 276 23.06 35.64 -13.89
CA HIS A 276 24.42 35.07 -13.86
C HIS A 276 25.50 36.13 -14.15
N PRO A 277 25.40 36.97 -15.21
CA PRO A 277 26.35 38.04 -15.49
C PRO A 277 26.57 39.02 -14.32
N ASP A 278 25.51 39.35 -13.59
CA ASP A 278 25.54 40.28 -12.47
C ASP A 278 25.99 39.62 -11.16
N GLY A 279 26.20 38.30 -11.17
CA GLY A 279 26.61 37.51 -10.01
C GLY A 279 25.53 37.35 -8.95
N LEU A 280 24.27 37.35 -9.38
CA LEU A 280 23.08 37.19 -8.54
C LEU A 280 22.63 35.73 -8.43
N ALA A 281 22.92 34.91 -9.44
CA ALA A 281 22.43 33.53 -9.54
C ALA A 281 23.47 32.44 -9.23
N LEU A 282 22.96 31.30 -8.78
CA LEU A 282 23.66 30.02 -8.69
C LEU A 282 22.86 28.92 -9.40
N ASP A 283 23.56 28.03 -10.09
CA ASP A 283 23.01 26.77 -10.61
C ASP A 283 23.51 25.63 -9.73
N ILE A 284 22.69 25.13 -8.82
CA ILE A 284 23.03 24.05 -7.89
C ILE A 284 22.79 22.71 -8.56
N MET A 285 23.85 22.03 -9.01
CA MET A 285 23.73 20.77 -9.78
C MET A 285 23.34 19.60 -8.88
N ILE A 286 22.20 18.96 -9.19
CA ILE A 286 21.66 17.86 -8.39
C ILE A 286 22.17 16.52 -8.96
N PRO A 287 22.94 15.72 -8.20
CA PRO A 287 23.37 14.40 -8.65
C PRO A 287 22.17 13.45 -8.78
N ASN A 288 22.18 12.61 -9.81
CA ASN A 288 21.11 11.62 -10.08
C ASN A 288 19.70 12.25 -10.07
N TRP A 289 19.56 13.47 -10.61
CA TRP A 289 18.36 14.31 -10.53
C TRP A 289 17.08 13.66 -11.09
N ASP A 290 17.22 12.65 -11.95
CA ASP A 290 16.14 11.88 -12.57
C ASP A 290 15.64 10.73 -11.67
N THR A 291 16.38 10.41 -10.61
CA THR A 291 16.01 9.39 -9.62
C THR A 291 15.18 9.98 -8.47
N PRO A 292 14.42 9.13 -7.73
CA PRO A 292 13.72 9.58 -6.52
C PRO A 292 14.65 10.25 -5.49
N ASP A 293 15.83 9.69 -5.24
CA ASP A 293 16.82 10.23 -4.31
C ASP A 293 17.32 11.63 -4.75
N GLY A 294 17.62 11.81 -6.04
CA GLY A 294 18.05 13.12 -6.56
C GLY A 294 16.94 14.16 -6.50
N ARG A 295 15.69 13.76 -6.80
CA ARG A 295 14.52 14.64 -6.64
C ARG A 295 14.33 15.08 -5.21
N GLN A 296 14.45 14.15 -4.26
CA GLN A 296 14.39 14.45 -2.84
C GLN A 296 15.50 15.41 -2.42
N LEU A 297 16.74 15.18 -2.85
CA LEU A 297 17.86 16.07 -2.56
C LEU A 297 17.60 17.50 -3.07
N GLY A 298 17.10 17.65 -4.31
CA GLY A 298 16.72 18.96 -4.84
C GLY A 298 15.61 19.64 -4.02
N ASN A 299 14.61 18.88 -3.57
CA ASN A 299 13.56 19.41 -2.69
C ASN A 299 14.12 19.85 -1.32
N GLU A 300 15.09 19.11 -0.77
CA GLU A 300 15.77 19.48 0.48
C GLU A 300 16.58 20.78 0.32
N VAL A 301 17.24 20.99 -0.82
CA VAL A 301 17.94 22.25 -1.15
C VAL A 301 16.96 23.43 -1.20
N VAL A 302 15.85 23.29 -1.94
CA VAL A 302 14.82 24.33 -2.01
C VAL A 302 14.27 24.67 -0.62
N ASN A 303 13.91 23.66 0.17
CA ASN A 303 13.41 23.85 1.53
C ASN A 303 14.42 24.57 2.43
N PHE A 304 15.71 24.22 2.32
CA PHE A 304 16.77 24.89 3.05
C PHE A 304 16.87 26.38 2.68
N LEU A 305 16.79 26.71 1.38
CA LEU A 305 16.84 28.08 0.91
C LEU A 305 15.61 28.90 1.33
N VAL A 306 14.40 28.34 1.23
CA VAL A 306 13.16 28.99 1.70
C VAL A 306 13.19 29.27 3.21
N ARG A 307 13.68 28.31 4.00
CA ARG A 307 13.76 28.43 5.46
C ARG A 307 14.74 29.52 5.90
N ASN A 308 15.87 29.65 5.21
CA ASN A 308 16.92 30.63 5.50
C ASN A 308 16.87 31.86 4.57
N ARG A 309 15.70 32.12 3.96
CA ARG A 309 15.54 33.12 2.88
C ARG A 309 15.99 34.52 3.26
N THR A 310 15.82 34.92 4.52
CA THR A 310 16.14 36.26 5.00
C THR A 310 17.65 36.41 5.16
N GLU A 311 18.29 35.42 5.77
CA GLU A 311 19.72 35.37 6.03
C GLU A 311 20.53 35.21 4.74
N LEU A 312 19.99 34.44 3.79
CA LEU A 312 20.61 34.18 2.48
C LEU A 312 20.20 35.16 1.39
N GLY A 313 19.30 36.11 1.68
CA GLY A 313 18.82 37.10 0.72
C GLY A 313 18.22 36.46 -0.54
N LEU A 314 17.37 35.45 -0.37
CA LEU A 314 16.72 34.75 -1.48
C LEU A 314 15.70 35.65 -2.19
N ASP A 315 15.80 35.77 -3.50
CA ASP A 315 14.87 36.51 -4.36
C ASP A 315 13.84 35.59 -5.05
N HIS A 316 14.32 34.53 -5.72
CA HIS A 316 13.49 33.45 -6.26
C HIS A 316 14.33 32.21 -6.61
N MET A 317 13.66 31.10 -6.89
CA MET A 317 14.27 29.86 -7.38
C MET A 317 13.49 29.28 -8.53
N ILE A 318 14.15 28.39 -9.28
CA ILE A 318 13.49 27.48 -10.20
C ILE A 318 13.97 26.06 -9.93
N TRP A 319 13.02 25.15 -9.71
CA TRP A 319 13.29 23.72 -9.58
C TRP A 319 12.16 22.92 -10.22
N ARG A 320 12.52 22.00 -11.13
CA ARG A 320 11.59 21.11 -11.85
C ARG A 320 10.40 21.85 -12.46
N GLN A 321 10.71 22.90 -13.22
CA GLN A 321 9.74 23.82 -13.85
C GLN A 321 8.85 24.61 -12.88
N GLN A 322 9.15 24.60 -11.59
CA GLN A 322 8.44 25.45 -10.63
C GLN A 322 9.25 26.70 -10.38
N MET A 323 8.69 27.86 -10.71
CA MET A 323 9.17 29.16 -10.24
C MET A 323 8.70 29.30 -8.79
N ILE A 324 9.65 29.34 -7.86
CA ILE A 324 9.42 29.31 -6.41
C ILE A 324 9.85 30.64 -5.81
N GLN A 325 8.94 31.29 -5.11
CA GLN A 325 9.18 32.56 -4.44
C GLN A 325 9.83 32.35 -3.07
N PRO A 326 10.37 33.41 -2.42
CA PRO A 326 11.00 33.27 -1.11
C PRO A 326 10.04 32.73 -0.05
N ASP A 327 8.76 33.05 -0.16
CA ASP A 327 7.68 32.52 0.69
C ASP A 327 7.25 31.10 0.32
N GLY A 328 8.01 30.38 -0.51
CA GLY A 328 7.78 29.01 -0.96
C GLY A 328 6.57 28.81 -1.87
N SER A 329 5.81 29.88 -2.17
CA SER A 329 4.77 29.79 -3.19
C SER A 329 5.39 29.46 -4.54
N ALA A 330 4.73 28.58 -5.30
CA ALA A 330 5.27 28.02 -6.53
C ALA A 330 4.27 28.14 -7.69
N SER A 331 4.79 28.40 -8.89
CA SER A 331 4.00 28.41 -10.12
C SER A 331 4.70 27.64 -11.24
N MET A 332 3.93 26.96 -12.08
CA MET A 332 4.48 26.18 -13.18
C MET A 332 4.95 27.07 -14.31
N MET A 333 6.17 26.83 -14.78
CA MET A 333 6.72 27.38 -16.01
C MET A 333 6.30 26.55 -17.22
N GLY A 334 6.18 27.22 -18.37
CA GLY A 334 6.02 26.53 -19.65
C GLY A 334 7.23 25.64 -19.97
N GLY A 335 6.99 24.55 -20.69
CA GLY A 335 8.05 23.65 -21.17
C GLY A 335 9.00 24.35 -22.15
N ARG A 336 10.31 24.18 -21.94
CA ARG A 336 11.37 24.83 -22.72
C ARG A 336 12.23 23.87 -23.56
N GLY A 337 11.90 22.58 -23.57
CA GLY A 337 12.44 21.61 -24.53
C GLY A 337 13.35 20.53 -23.93
N ASN A 338 14.24 20.86 -22.99
CA ASN A 338 15.13 19.86 -22.36
C ASN A 338 15.20 20.01 -20.82
N ALA A 339 15.82 19.02 -20.17
CA ALA A 339 15.92 18.93 -18.71
C ALA A 339 16.56 20.18 -18.09
N THR A 340 17.69 20.63 -18.62
CA THR A 340 18.42 21.80 -18.12
C THR A 340 17.59 23.08 -18.27
N GLN A 341 17.01 23.33 -19.43
CA GLN A 341 16.16 24.53 -19.64
C GLN A 341 14.87 24.49 -18.81
N ASN A 342 14.41 23.29 -18.44
CA ASN A 342 13.29 23.06 -17.54
C ASN A 342 13.70 22.99 -16.05
N HIS A 343 14.99 23.19 -15.74
CA HIS A 343 15.53 23.15 -14.38
C HIS A 343 15.26 21.82 -13.66
N MET A 344 15.31 20.72 -14.40
CA MET A 344 15.07 19.38 -13.86
C MET A 344 16.31 18.79 -13.19
N ASP A 345 17.50 19.24 -13.62
CA ASP A 345 18.82 18.73 -13.23
C ASP A 345 19.59 19.64 -12.26
N HIS A 346 19.11 20.87 -12.05
CA HIS A 346 19.67 21.81 -11.10
C HIS A 346 18.59 22.69 -10.46
N VAL A 347 18.83 23.11 -9.21
CA VAL A 347 18.08 24.20 -8.58
C VAL A 347 18.75 25.50 -9.01
N HIS A 348 18.04 26.36 -9.75
CA HIS A 348 18.51 27.71 -10.03
C HIS A 348 18.04 28.62 -8.90
N ALA A 349 18.95 29.36 -8.27
CA ALA A 349 18.62 30.24 -7.15
C ALA A 349 19.19 31.64 -7.38
N VAL A 350 18.35 32.66 -7.20
CA VAL A 350 18.69 34.07 -7.37
C VAL A 350 18.64 34.77 -6.03
N SER A 351 19.64 35.59 -5.74
CA SER A 351 19.66 36.44 -4.54
C SER A 351 19.26 37.89 -4.85
N ILE A 352 18.89 38.63 -3.81
CA ILE A 352 18.63 40.09 -3.86
C ILE A 352 19.91 40.92 -4.07
N GLY A 353 21.07 40.28 -4.18
CA GLY A 353 22.36 40.93 -4.45
C GLY A 353 23.10 41.41 -3.20
N GLY A 354 23.26 42.73 -3.04
CA GLY A 354 23.94 43.32 -1.89
C GLY A 354 25.37 43.82 -2.14
N GLY A 355 25.78 43.94 -3.42
CA GLY A 355 27.09 44.47 -3.82
C GLY A 355 28.17 43.40 -3.88
N ARG A 356 29.21 43.64 -4.71
CA ARG A 356 30.31 42.69 -4.96
C ARG A 356 31.40 42.74 -3.90
#